data_AF-A0A327KCI4-F1
#
_entry.id   AF-A0A327KCI4-F1
#
_cell.length_a   1.000
_cell.length_b   1.000
_cell.length_c   1.000
_cell.angle_alpha   90.00
_cell.angle_beta   90.00
_cell.angle_gamma   90.00
#
_symmetry.space_group_name_H-M   'P 1'
#
loop_
_entity.id
_entity.type
_entity.pdbx_description
1 polymer ?
#
loop_
_entity_poly.entity_id
_entity_poly.type
_entity_poly.pdbx_seq_one_letter_code
_entity_poly.pdbx_strand_id
1 'polypeptide(L)'
;PAARAPMPFPDAVSTVTRALFDKIERPKDGGVVEIVVDPLVDGKTGLHTASAAEAGRRAAEIARAYPHIRIVAFTPEALARKPLLLIGTITAVQNAEQGAGQSAGQAPGAYTVWFTLADTASQRIVAKAQAPAVANDVNASPLAAEADSPAWRRDAAVEGYIESCRQTKVGDALRPAYVAQLPVSALVAEANRAYAARRYKEALALYRRAAETPDGEQLRVLNGIYVSLDRLGRKAEAEQAFARLIDYGLGRRDLAVKILFRPGTPDFVRTREARAYPMWLSRIAARAATGDACLEIVGHTSPTGPAALNERLSALRAETVRDRLDAAARGLSPRLLARGAGARETIVGTGRDDASDALDRRVEFKVLGCS
;
A
#
# COMPACT_ATOMS: atom_id res chain seq x y z
N PRO A 1 -8.15 26.13 18.15
CA PRO A 1 -7.31 25.30 19.06
C PRO A 1 -5.84 25.39 18.64
N ALA A 2 -4.92 25.69 19.57
CA ALA A 2 -3.49 25.65 19.28
C ALA A 2 -3.09 24.25 18.76
N ALA A 3 -2.23 24.19 17.75
CA ALA A 3 -1.72 22.91 17.25
C ALA A 3 -0.99 22.19 18.40
N ARG A 4 -1.41 20.96 18.72
CA ARG A 4 -0.72 20.15 19.73
C ARG A 4 0.72 19.91 19.27
N ALA A 5 1.68 20.02 20.18
CA ALA A 5 3.04 19.59 19.89
C ALA A 5 3.07 18.08 19.57
N PRO A 6 3.93 17.62 18.65
CA PRO A 6 4.15 16.19 18.41
C PRO A 6 4.54 15.46 19.71
N MET A 7 3.97 14.29 19.93
CA MET A 7 4.25 13.43 21.10
C MET A 7 4.83 12.08 20.66
N PRO A 8 5.36 11.23 21.57
CA PRO A 8 5.77 9.87 21.22
C PRO A 8 4.66 9.12 20.47
N PHE A 9 5.03 8.35 19.44
CA PHE A 9 4.03 7.67 18.60
C PHE A 9 3.03 6.80 19.40
N PRO A 10 3.47 6.01 20.40
CA PRO A 10 2.52 5.26 21.23
C PRO A 10 1.51 6.17 21.94
N ASP A 11 1.92 7.34 22.39
CA ASP A 11 1.05 8.28 23.13
C ASP A 11 0.05 8.96 22.21
N ALA A 12 0.45 9.26 20.97
CA ALA A 12 -0.45 9.74 19.93
C ALA A 12 -1.55 8.71 19.63
N VAL A 13 -1.18 7.43 19.46
CA VAL A 13 -2.13 6.32 19.27
C VAL A 13 -3.07 6.20 20.46
N SER A 14 -2.54 6.25 21.69
CA SER A 14 -3.35 6.17 22.91
C SER A 14 -4.35 7.31 23.03
N THR A 15 -3.90 8.53 22.75
CA THR A 15 -4.71 9.75 22.80
C THR A 15 -5.86 9.67 21.81
N VAL A 16 -5.57 9.29 20.56
CA VAL A 16 -6.58 9.18 19.49
C VAL A 16 -7.57 8.05 19.78
N THR A 17 -7.09 6.90 20.24
CA THR A 17 -7.93 5.74 20.57
C THR A 17 -8.93 6.06 21.68
N ARG A 18 -8.45 6.63 22.81
CA ARG A 18 -9.32 6.99 23.94
C ARG A 18 -10.36 8.03 23.53
N ALA A 19 -9.93 9.06 22.80
CA ALA A 19 -10.83 10.09 22.30
C ALA A 19 -11.96 9.56 21.38
N LEU A 20 -11.76 8.40 20.73
CA LEU A 20 -12.80 7.70 19.99
C LEU A 20 -13.67 6.83 20.90
N PHE A 21 -13.06 6.00 21.74
CA PHE A 21 -13.78 5.04 22.57
C PHE A 21 -14.63 5.71 23.65
N ASP A 22 -14.21 6.88 24.16
CA ASP A 22 -14.99 7.70 25.08
C ASP A 22 -16.30 8.23 24.45
N LYS A 23 -16.40 8.25 23.12
CA LYS A 23 -17.61 8.66 22.38
C LYS A 23 -18.54 7.50 22.05
N ILE A 24 -18.15 6.25 22.31
CA ILE A 24 -18.99 5.09 22.05
C ILE A 24 -19.97 4.94 23.22
N GLU A 25 -21.25 5.15 22.92
CA GLU A 25 -22.32 5.02 23.89
C GLU A 25 -22.41 3.58 24.44
N ARG A 26 -22.71 3.48 25.74
CA ARG A 26 -22.96 2.19 26.37
C ARG A 26 -24.36 1.69 25.97
N PRO A 27 -24.48 0.47 25.42
CA PRO A 27 -25.79 -0.11 25.14
C PRO A 27 -26.67 -0.17 26.40
N LYS A 28 -27.92 0.26 26.29
CA LYS A 28 -28.86 0.35 27.43
C LYS A 28 -29.25 -1.03 27.98
N ASP A 29 -29.15 -2.05 27.16
CA ASP A 29 -29.40 -3.46 27.49
C ASP A 29 -28.20 -4.13 28.19
N GLY A 30 -27.12 -3.39 28.46
CA GLY A 30 -25.88 -3.93 29.02
C GLY A 30 -25.06 -4.73 28.01
N GLY A 31 -25.41 -4.67 26.72
CA GLY A 31 -24.66 -5.30 25.64
C GLY A 31 -23.27 -4.70 25.41
N VAL A 32 -22.53 -5.33 24.50
CA VAL A 32 -21.20 -4.88 24.07
C VAL A 32 -21.24 -4.41 22.63
N VAL A 33 -20.55 -3.31 22.35
CA VAL A 33 -20.33 -2.80 21.00
C VAL A 33 -19.13 -3.55 20.42
N GLU A 34 -19.38 -4.37 19.39
CA GLU A 34 -18.29 -4.99 18.63
C GLU A 34 -17.64 -3.96 17.72
N ILE A 35 -16.31 -3.95 17.71
CA ILE A 35 -15.49 -3.16 16.80
C ILE A 35 -14.60 -4.10 15.99
N VAL A 36 -14.56 -3.93 14.68
CA VAL A 36 -13.52 -4.51 13.83
C VAL A 36 -12.51 -3.44 13.46
N VAL A 37 -11.23 -3.81 13.42
CA VAL A 37 -10.16 -2.94 12.92
C VAL A 37 -9.77 -3.42 11.53
N ASP A 38 -10.14 -2.65 10.51
CA ASP A 38 -9.53 -2.83 9.19
C ASP A 38 -8.05 -2.43 9.32
N PRO A 39 -7.08 -3.30 8.96
CA PRO A 39 -5.67 -3.01 9.12
C PRO A 39 -5.29 -1.59 8.68
N LEU A 40 -4.69 -0.85 9.60
CA LEU A 40 -4.35 0.55 9.40
C LEU A 40 -3.27 0.70 8.31
N VAL A 41 -3.28 1.82 7.60
CA VAL A 41 -2.38 2.05 6.45
C VAL A 41 -1.52 3.31 6.62
N ASP A 42 -0.44 3.40 5.88
CA ASP A 42 0.22 4.67 5.64
C ASP A 42 -0.65 5.55 4.73
N GLY A 43 -0.92 6.79 5.15
CA GLY A 43 -1.88 7.65 4.44
C GLY A 43 -1.38 8.22 3.10
N LYS A 44 -0.10 8.02 2.76
CA LYS A 44 0.48 8.46 1.48
C LYS A 44 0.51 7.30 0.48
N THR A 45 1.00 6.14 0.90
CA THR A 45 1.22 4.95 0.07
C THR A 45 0.04 3.98 0.06
N GLY A 46 -0.79 4.00 1.10
CA GLY A 46 -1.83 2.98 1.33
C GLY A 46 -1.30 1.60 1.72
N LEU A 47 0.01 1.48 1.98
CA LEU A 47 0.62 0.23 2.45
C LEU A 47 0.33 0.00 3.94
N HIS A 48 0.22 -1.26 4.34
CA HIS A 48 0.25 -1.64 5.75
C HIS A 48 1.70 -1.59 6.24
N THR A 49 1.96 -0.82 7.28
CA THR A 49 3.31 -0.64 7.82
C THR A 49 3.43 -1.20 9.23
N ALA A 50 4.68 -1.39 9.69
CA ALA A 50 4.95 -1.86 11.05
C ALA A 50 4.29 -0.97 12.12
N SER A 51 4.41 0.36 12.01
CA SER A 51 3.77 1.29 12.94
C SER A 51 2.24 1.30 12.81
N ALA A 52 1.68 1.13 11.61
CA ALA A 52 0.23 1.04 11.45
C ALA A 52 -0.33 -0.25 12.10
N ALA A 53 0.38 -1.38 11.98
CA ALA A 53 0.02 -2.62 12.65
C ALA A 53 0.15 -2.52 14.19
N GLU A 54 1.22 -1.91 14.68
CA GLU A 54 1.39 -1.60 16.12
C GLU A 54 0.24 -0.73 16.63
N ALA A 55 -0.14 0.31 15.90
CA ALA A 55 -1.23 1.19 16.29
C ALA A 55 -2.57 0.45 16.41
N GLY A 56 -2.87 -0.48 15.51
CA GLY A 56 -4.05 -1.35 15.60
C GLY A 56 -4.00 -2.29 16.82
N ARG A 57 -2.84 -2.89 17.11
CA ARG A 57 -2.65 -3.73 18.31
C ARG A 57 -2.85 -2.94 19.59
N ARG A 58 -2.23 -1.76 19.70
CA ARG A 58 -2.41 -0.87 20.85
C ARG A 58 -3.85 -0.42 21.02
N ALA A 59 -4.60 -0.17 19.94
CA ALA A 59 -6.02 0.13 20.03
C ALA A 59 -6.83 -1.04 20.66
N ALA A 60 -6.52 -2.28 20.28
CA ALA A 60 -7.13 -3.47 20.89
C ALA A 60 -6.73 -3.68 22.35
N GLU A 61 -5.50 -3.34 22.74
CA GLU A 61 -5.08 -3.35 24.14
C GLU A 61 -5.84 -2.32 24.98
N ILE A 62 -5.96 -1.08 24.48
CA ILE A 62 -6.69 0.00 25.14
C ILE A 62 -8.17 -0.35 25.31
N ALA A 63 -8.79 -1.02 24.34
CA ALA A 63 -10.18 -1.44 24.40
C ALA A 63 -10.50 -2.32 25.63
N ARG A 64 -9.52 -3.03 26.19
CA ARG A 64 -9.70 -3.84 27.41
C ARG A 64 -10.08 -3.02 28.64
N ALA A 65 -9.80 -1.71 28.63
CA ALA A 65 -10.22 -0.79 29.69
C ALA A 65 -11.67 -0.28 29.53
N TYR A 66 -12.35 -0.64 28.44
CA TYR A 66 -13.72 -0.21 28.11
C TYR A 66 -14.65 -1.43 28.14
N PRO A 67 -15.37 -1.68 29.25
CA PRO A 67 -16.12 -2.93 29.44
C PRO A 67 -17.27 -3.13 28.46
N HIS A 68 -17.77 -2.05 27.84
CA HIS A 68 -18.82 -2.10 26.82
C HIS A 68 -18.29 -2.21 25.39
N ILE A 69 -16.97 -2.28 25.19
CA ILE A 69 -16.34 -2.38 23.86
C ILE A 69 -15.66 -3.74 23.73
N ARG A 70 -15.83 -4.38 22.58
CA ARG A 70 -15.10 -5.61 22.25
C ARG A 70 -14.52 -5.53 20.85
N ILE A 71 -13.19 -5.46 20.75
CA ILE A 71 -12.53 -5.60 19.45
C ILE A 71 -12.52 -7.07 19.04
N VAL A 72 -13.08 -7.36 17.87
CA VAL A 72 -13.11 -8.69 17.26
C VAL A 72 -12.27 -8.70 15.98
N ALA A 73 -11.89 -9.90 15.52
CA ALA A 73 -11.11 -10.03 14.30
C ALA A 73 -11.87 -9.47 13.10
N PHE A 74 -11.17 -8.73 12.23
CA PHE A 74 -11.73 -8.30 10.95
C PHE A 74 -11.79 -9.50 10.00
N THR A 75 -12.98 -10.09 9.92
CA THR A 75 -13.35 -11.23 9.07
C THR A 75 -14.74 -11.00 8.46
N PRO A 76 -15.10 -11.70 7.37
CA PRO A 76 -16.45 -11.61 6.79
C PRO A 76 -17.57 -11.93 7.79
N GLU A 77 -17.36 -12.89 8.69
CA GLU A 77 -18.33 -13.30 9.71
C GLU A 77 -18.55 -12.22 10.76
N ALA A 78 -17.49 -11.49 11.12
CA ALA A 78 -17.61 -10.33 12.00
C ALA A 78 -18.36 -9.20 11.31
N LEU A 79 -18.03 -8.88 10.07
CA LEU A 79 -18.72 -7.85 9.28
C LEU A 79 -20.22 -8.12 9.12
N ALA A 80 -20.63 -9.38 8.96
CA ALA A 80 -22.04 -9.76 8.84
C ALA A 80 -22.88 -9.37 10.07
N ARG A 81 -22.25 -9.27 11.26
CA ARG A 81 -22.91 -8.81 12.50
C ARG A 81 -23.02 -7.28 12.61
N LYS A 82 -22.59 -6.56 11.56
CA LYS A 82 -22.62 -5.09 11.47
C LYS A 82 -21.94 -4.37 12.67
N PRO A 83 -20.67 -4.69 12.98
CA PRO A 83 -19.92 -4.04 14.05
C PRO A 83 -19.64 -2.57 13.71
N LEU A 84 -19.13 -1.80 14.67
CA LEU A 84 -18.41 -0.58 14.32
C LEU A 84 -17.10 -0.93 13.62
N LEU A 85 -16.68 -0.08 12.70
CA LEU A 85 -15.46 -0.22 11.91
C LEU A 85 -14.48 0.87 12.33
N LEU A 86 -13.31 0.47 12.84
CA LEU A 86 -12.17 1.35 13.03
C LEU A 86 -11.28 1.31 11.79
N ILE A 87 -11.09 2.47 11.18
CA ILE A 87 -10.08 2.73 10.15
C ILE A 87 -9.11 3.79 10.66
N GLY A 88 -7.89 3.79 10.12
CA GLY A 88 -6.89 4.78 10.47
C GLY A 88 -5.73 4.86 9.50
N THR A 89 -5.09 6.03 9.51
CA THR A 89 -3.89 6.33 8.73
C THR A 89 -2.78 6.87 9.61
N ILE A 90 -1.54 6.42 9.37
CA ILE A 90 -0.33 7.04 9.88
C ILE A 90 0.30 7.80 8.71
N THR A 91 0.41 9.13 8.77
CA THR A 91 0.79 9.93 7.58
C THR A 91 1.93 10.87 7.91
N ALA A 92 3.02 10.82 7.14
CA ALA A 92 4.09 11.79 7.24
C ALA A 92 3.57 13.21 6.98
N VAL A 93 3.92 14.16 7.85
CA VAL A 93 3.65 15.59 7.63
C VAL A 93 4.70 16.10 6.65
N GLN A 94 4.27 16.62 5.50
CA GLN A 94 5.16 17.31 4.58
C GLN A 94 5.51 18.68 5.13
N ASN A 95 6.79 19.06 5.10
CA ASN A 95 7.21 20.40 5.49
C ASN A 95 6.73 21.38 4.41
N ALA A 96 5.99 22.43 4.80
CA ALA A 96 5.38 23.39 3.87
C ALA A 96 6.38 24.16 2.98
N GLU A 97 7.68 24.08 3.26
CA GLU A 97 8.76 24.69 2.47
C GLU A 97 9.22 23.84 1.27
N GLN A 98 8.61 22.67 1.05
CA GLN A 98 8.90 21.78 -0.09
C GLN A 98 8.23 22.26 -1.39
N GLY A 99 8.53 23.49 -1.80
CA GLY A 99 8.24 24.00 -3.14
C GLY A 99 9.18 23.39 -4.18
N ALA A 100 8.73 23.35 -5.44
CA ALA A 100 9.48 22.83 -6.58
C ALA A 100 10.87 23.49 -6.71
N GLY A 101 11.91 22.83 -6.18
CA GLY A 101 13.30 23.26 -6.37
C GLY A 101 14.25 23.12 -5.17
N GLN A 102 13.79 22.82 -3.94
CA GLN A 102 14.72 22.64 -2.80
C GLN A 102 14.37 21.42 -1.92
N SER A 103 15.42 20.59 -1.70
CA SER A 103 15.57 19.44 -0.80
C SER A 103 14.37 18.52 -0.61
N ALA A 104 13.98 17.81 -1.68
CA ALA A 104 13.43 16.47 -1.48
C ALA A 104 14.50 15.62 -0.75
N GLY A 105 14.12 14.79 0.24
CA GLY A 105 15.04 13.90 0.95
C GLY A 105 15.37 14.24 2.39
N GLN A 106 14.61 15.14 3.03
CA GLN A 106 14.57 15.21 4.48
C GLN A 106 13.47 14.29 5.02
N ALA A 107 13.83 13.45 6.00
CA ALA A 107 12.86 12.66 6.74
C ALA A 107 11.79 13.59 7.35
N PRO A 108 10.51 13.18 7.38
CA PRO A 108 9.46 14.02 7.92
C PRO A 108 9.76 14.38 9.38
N GLY A 109 9.51 15.63 9.77
CA GLY A 109 9.69 16.07 11.16
C GLY A 109 8.63 15.49 12.12
N ALA A 110 7.47 15.11 11.58
CA ALA A 110 6.36 14.54 12.33
C ALA A 110 5.47 13.65 11.45
N TYR A 111 4.63 12.84 12.10
CA TYR A 111 3.53 12.12 11.48
C TYR A 111 2.20 12.57 12.12
N THR A 112 1.10 12.36 11.41
CA THR A 112 -0.25 12.46 11.97
C THR A 112 -0.83 11.06 12.10
N VAL A 113 -1.23 10.70 13.32
CA VAL A 113 -2.05 9.53 13.61
C VAL A 113 -3.50 9.95 13.52
N TRP A 114 -4.28 9.34 12.62
CA TRP A 114 -5.68 9.68 12.41
C TRP A 114 -6.53 8.43 12.44
N PHE A 115 -7.50 8.34 13.37
CA PHE A 115 -8.46 7.24 13.42
C PHE A 115 -9.90 7.74 13.20
N THR A 116 -10.72 6.88 12.61
CA THR A 116 -12.13 7.11 12.32
C THR A 116 -12.92 5.86 12.69
N LEU A 117 -14.03 6.05 13.40
CA LEU A 117 -15.04 5.02 13.62
C LEU A 117 -16.22 5.28 12.69
N ALA A 118 -16.70 4.22 12.04
CA ALA A 118 -17.90 4.21 11.25
C ALA A 118 -18.84 3.10 11.70
N ASP A 119 -20.13 3.32 11.58
CA ASP A 119 -21.14 2.29 11.77
C ASP A 119 -21.34 1.55 10.44
N THR A 120 -21.15 0.24 10.41
CA THR A 120 -21.20 -0.54 9.15
C THR A 120 -22.63 -0.76 8.65
N ALA A 121 -23.65 -0.61 9.51
CA ALA A 121 -25.05 -0.76 9.13
C ALA A 121 -25.55 0.46 8.33
N SER A 122 -25.30 1.66 8.86
CA SER A 122 -25.66 2.95 8.26
C SER A 122 -24.59 3.48 7.31
N GLN A 123 -23.38 2.91 7.36
CA GLN A 123 -22.19 3.33 6.61
C GLN A 123 -21.75 4.76 6.93
N ARG A 124 -22.13 5.30 8.10
CA ARG A 124 -21.83 6.68 8.49
C ARG A 124 -20.68 6.74 9.49
N ILE A 125 -19.90 7.81 9.39
CA ILE A 125 -18.86 8.14 10.35
C ILE A 125 -19.51 8.56 11.68
N VAL A 126 -19.17 7.89 12.77
CA VAL A 126 -19.70 8.16 14.12
C VAL A 126 -18.72 8.91 15.00
N ALA A 127 -17.41 8.74 14.79
CA ALA A 127 -16.39 9.48 15.52
C ALA A 127 -15.07 9.59 14.74
N LYS A 128 -14.32 10.66 14.99
CA LYS A 128 -12.97 10.90 14.44
C LYS A 128 -12.08 11.52 15.50
N ALA A 129 -10.78 11.20 15.45
CA ALA A 129 -9.75 11.83 16.25
C ALA A 129 -8.39 11.77 15.54
N GLN A 130 -7.53 12.74 15.83
CA GLN A 130 -6.15 12.77 15.33
C GLN A 130 -5.19 13.37 16.37
N ALA A 131 -3.93 12.96 16.30
CA ALA A 131 -2.85 13.52 17.09
C ALA A 131 -1.53 13.50 16.30
N PRO A 132 -0.67 14.53 16.46
CA PRO A 132 0.66 14.52 15.89
C PRO A 132 1.59 13.61 16.68
N ALA A 133 2.48 12.91 15.98
CA ALA A 133 3.49 12.01 16.52
C ALA A 133 4.89 12.44 16.05
N VAL A 134 5.90 12.28 16.91
CA VAL A 134 7.31 12.45 16.53
C VAL A 134 7.72 11.37 15.54
N ALA A 135 8.55 11.73 14.55
CA ALA A 135 8.88 10.84 13.43
C ALA A 135 9.82 9.68 13.77
N ASN A 136 10.66 9.84 14.80
CA ASN A 136 11.65 8.82 15.18
C ASN A 136 11.01 7.52 15.67
N ASP A 137 9.76 7.58 16.15
CA ASP A 137 9.03 6.41 16.64
C ASP A 137 8.19 5.72 15.54
N VAL A 138 8.24 6.22 14.30
CA VAL A 138 7.43 5.71 13.19
C VAL A 138 8.26 4.86 12.24
N ASN A 139 7.99 3.55 12.28
CA ASN A 139 8.49 2.57 11.34
C ASN A 139 7.49 2.39 10.19
N ALA A 140 7.77 3.07 9.08
CA ALA A 140 6.99 3.01 7.84
C ALA A 140 7.36 1.81 6.93
N SER A 141 8.14 0.84 7.43
CA SER A 141 8.46 -0.35 6.64
C SER A 141 7.19 -1.16 6.33
N PRO A 142 7.00 -1.61 5.08
CA PRO A 142 5.84 -2.42 4.71
C PRO A 142 5.83 -3.78 5.41
N LEU A 143 4.63 -4.33 5.63
CA LEU A 143 4.48 -5.69 6.13
C LEU A 143 4.90 -6.73 5.09
N ALA A 144 5.13 -7.97 5.53
CA ALA A 144 5.79 -9.02 4.75
C ALA A 144 5.19 -9.24 3.34
N ALA A 145 3.86 -9.37 3.23
CA ALA A 145 3.22 -9.61 1.93
C ALA A 145 3.43 -8.44 0.95
N GLU A 146 3.39 -7.20 1.42
CA GLU A 146 3.59 -6.00 0.61
C GLU A 146 5.07 -5.75 0.31
N ALA A 147 5.95 -6.02 1.28
CA ALA A 147 7.39 -6.02 1.09
C ALA A 147 7.82 -7.01 0.00
N ASP A 148 7.19 -8.19 -0.07
CA ASP A 148 7.47 -9.20 -1.10
C ASP A 148 6.72 -8.93 -2.43
N SER A 149 5.71 -8.05 -2.44
CA SER A 149 4.87 -7.81 -3.61
C SER A 149 5.63 -7.16 -4.77
N PRO A 150 5.43 -7.66 -6.01
CA PRO A 150 6.12 -7.15 -7.19
C PRO A 150 5.59 -5.79 -7.65
N ALA A 151 4.30 -5.51 -7.46
CA ALA A 151 3.66 -4.31 -7.96
C ALA A 151 2.98 -3.53 -6.85
N TRP A 152 2.86 -2.22 -7.06
CA TRP A 152 2.18 -1.33 -6.14
C TRP A 152 1.34 -0.32 -6.92
N ARG A 153 0.11 -0.09 -6.47
CA ARG A 153 -0.73 1.03 -6.87
C ARG A 153 -1.63 1.40 -5.71
N ARG A 154 -2.02 2.66 -5.69
CA ARG A 154 -3.10 3.17 -4.85
C ARG A 154 -4.39 3.12 -5.67
N ASP A 155 -5.12 2.02 -5.54
CA ASP A 155 -6.38 1.83 -6.28
C ASP A 155 -7.56 2.59 -5.63
N ALA A 156 -8.72 2.57 -6.29
CA ALA A 156 -9.90 3.28 -5.82
C ALA A 156 -10.41 2.80 -4.44
N ALA A 157 -10.14 1.55 -4.07
CA ALA A 157 -10.53 1.02 -2.77
C ALA A 157 -9.65 1.59 -1.66
N VAL A 158 -8.33 1.60 -1.89
CA VAL A 158 -7.34 2.19 -0.99
C VAL A 158 -7.53 3.70 -0.89
N GLU A 159 -7.80 4.39 -2.00
CA GLU A 159 -8.14 5.81 -2.00
C GLU A 159 -9.42 6.06 -1.19
N GLY A 160 -10.48 5.28 -1.45
CA GLY A 160 -11.73 5.37 -0.71
C GLY A 160 -11.55 5.15 0.80
N TYR A 161 -10.67 4.24 1.22
CA TYR A 161 -10.31 4.04 2.62
C TYR A 161 -9.67 5.32 3.20
N ILE A 162 -8.65 5.86 2.52
CA ILE A 162 -7.88 7.01 3.01
C ILE A 162 -8.74 8.26 3.06
N GLU A 163 -9.56 8.50 2.05
CA GLU A 163 -10.54 9.59 2.02
C GLU A 163 -11.60 9.43 3.11
N SER A 164 -12.15 8.22 3.29
CA SER A 164 -13.09 7.93 4.39
C SER A 164 -12.46 8.22 5.75
N CYS A 165 -11.17 7.98 5.90
CA CYS A 165 -10.44 8.29 7.12
C CYS A 165 -10.17 9.79 7.27
N ARG A 166 -9.70 10.49 6.24
CA ARG A 166 -9.12 11.85 6.39
C ARG A 166 -10.00 12.99 5.87
N GLN A 167 -10.83 12.73 4.87
CA GLN A 167 -11.56 13.74 4.10
C GLN A 167 -13.08 13.68 4.30
N THR A 168 -13.49 13.23 5.49
CA THR A 168 -14.90 13.15 5.91
C THR A 168 -15.06 13.75 7.31
N LYS A 169 -16.30 14.08 7.67
CA LYS A 169 -16.71 14.58 8.98
C LYS A 169 -17.60 13.54 9.68
N VAL A 170 -17.80 13.72 10.99
CA VAL A 170 -18.81 12.94 11.71
C VAL A 170 -20.17 13.19 11.07
N GLY A 171 -20.91 12.12 10.83
CA GLY A 171 -22.16 12.14 10.08
C GLY A 171 -21.98 11.91 8.58
N ASP A 172 -20.82 12.04 7.96
CA ASP A 172 -20.67 11.73 6.53
C ASP A 172 -20.75 10.22 6.26
N ALA A 173 -21.06 9.82 5.03
CA ALA A 173 -20.97 8.42 4.61
C ALA A 173 -19.52 8.02 4.31
N LEU A 174 -19.20 6.75 4.54
CA LEU A 174 -18.00 6.10 3.99
C LEU A 174 -18.03 6.19 2.45
N ARG A 175 -16.85 6.28 1.84
CA ARG A 175 -16.75 6.30 0.38
C ARG A 175 -17.31 4.99 -0.20
N PRO A 176 -18.19 5.05 -1.23
CA PRO A 176 -18.82 3.85 -1.80
C PRO A 176 -17.82 2.79 -2.27
N ALA A 177 -16.74 3.24 -2.93
CA ALA A 177 -15.67 2.35 -3.40
C ALA A 177 -14.99 1.57 -2.27
N TYR A 178 -14.91 2.14 -1.06
CA TYR A 178 -14.38 1.46 0.11
C TYR A 178 -15.41 0.50 0.72
N VAL A 179 -16.65 0.94 0.88
CA VAL A 179 -17.75 0.11 1.44
C VAL A 179 -17.94 -1.16 0.63
N ALA A 180 -17.99 -1.06 -0.70
CA ALA A 180 -18.12 -2.21 -1.59
C ALA A 180 -16.99 -3.24 -1.41
N GLN A 181 -15.85 -2.80 -0.88
CA GLN A 181 -14.63 -3.57 -0.78
C GLN A 181 -14.38 -4.19 0.60
N LEU A 182 -15.22 -3.89 1.60
CA LEU A 182 -15.07 -4.44 2.95
C LEU A 182 -15.01 -5.97 3.00
N PRO A 183 -15.83 -6.74 2.26
CA PRO A 183 -15.73 -8.20 2.26
C PRO A 183 -14.38 -8.71 1.75
N VAL A 184 -13.85 -8.09 0.69
CA VAL A 184 -12.54 -8.44 0.12
C VAL A 184 -11.41 -8.03 1.07
N SER A 185 -11.50 -6.83 1.67
CA SER A 185 -10.52 -6.33 2.64
C SER A 185 -10.40 -7.25 3.85
N ALA A 186 -11.51 -7.79 4.37
CA ALA A 186 -11.50 -8.74 5.48
C ALA A 186 -10.73 -10.02 5.12
N LEU A 187 -10.97 -10.57 3.92
CA LEU A 187 -10.23 -11.73 3.41
C LEU A 187 -8.75 -11.46 3.20
N VAL A 188 -8.41 -10.31 2.63
CA VAL A 188 -7.02 -9.87 2.45
C VAL A 188 -6.32 -9.69 3.80
N ALA A 189 -7.01 -9.16 4.81
CA ALA A 189 -6.47 -9.02 6.16
C ALA A 189 -6.17 -10.39 6.80
N GLU A 190 -7.05 -11.37 6.64
CA GLU A 190 -6.82 -12.76 7.06
C GLU A 190 -5.63 -13.38 6.31
N ALA A 191 -5.58 -13.22 4.98
CA ALA A 191 -4.50 -13.73 4.15
C ALA A 191 -3.14 -13.13 4.54
N ASN A 192 -3.09 -11.82 4.79
CA ASN A 192 -1.88 -11.12 5.26
C ASN A 192 -1.41 -11.66 6.62
N ARG A 193 -2.33 -11.94 7.56
CA ARG A 193 -2.00 -12.57 8.86
C ARG A 193 -1.44 -13.99 8.66
N ALA A 194 -2.05 -14.79 7.79
CA ALA A 194 -1.55 -16.13 7.46
C ALA A 194 -0.16 -16.06 6.80
N TYR A 195 0.05 -15.13 5.87
CA TYR A 195 1.33 -14.92 5.19
C TYR A 195 2.43 -14.51 6.18
N ALA A 196 2.15 -13.55 7.06
CA ALA A 196 3.09 -13.13 8.11
C ALA A 196 3.45 -14.27 9.07
N ALA A 197 2.49 -15.15 9.36
CA ALA A 197 2.70 -16.37 10.15
C ALA A 197 3.36 -17.51 9.35
N ARG A 198 3.84 -17.27 8.12
CA ARG A 198 4.44 -18.25 7.20
C ARG A 198 3.51 -19.42 6.82
N ARG A 199 2.19 -19.28 7.04
CA ARG A 199 1.15 -20.23 6.61
C ARG A 199 0.77 -19.96 5.16
N TYR A 200 1.74 -20.07 4.25
CA TYR A 200 1.59 -19.63 2.86
C TYR A 200 0.50 -20.38 2.08
N LYS A 201 0.23 -21.66 2.40
CA LYS A 201 -0.86 -22.42 1.78
C LYS A 201 -2.24 -21.83 2.13
N GLU A 202 -2.41 -21.43 3.38
CA GLU A 202 -3.64 -20.80 3.86
C GLU A 202 -3.78 -19.38 3.31
N ALA A 203 -2.70 -18.60 3.33
CA ALA A 203 -2.67 -17.28 2.71
C ALA A 203 -3.11 -17.34 1.24
N LEU A 204 -2.56 -18.28 0.46
CA LEU A 204 -2.95 -18.51 -0.92
C LEU A 204 -4.44 -18.84 -1.07
N ALA A 205 -4.98 -19.71 -0.21
CA ALA A 205 -6.41 -20.07 -0.24
C ALA A 205 -7.30 -18.85 0.05
N LEU A 206 -6.94 -18.03 1.03
CA LEU A 206 -7.65 -16.81 1.38
C LEU A 206 -7.60 -15.76 0.27
N TYR A 207 -6.43 -15.54 -0.36
CA TYR A 207 -6.35 -14.63 -1.52
C TYR A 207 -7.14 -15.15 -2.73
N ARG A 208 -7.17 -16.47 -2.98
CA ARG A 208 -8.00 -17.04 -4.05
C ARG A 208 -9.50 -16.82 -3.77
N ARG A 209 -9.94 -17.04 -2.53
CA ARG A 209 -11.31 -16.73 -2.10
C ARG A 209 -11.64 -15.24 -2.26
N ALA A 210 -10.66 -14.36 -1.95
CA ALA A 210 -10.80 -12.94 -2.18
C ALA A 210 -10.98 -12.62 -3.67
N ALA A 211 -10.21 -13.26 -4.55
CA ALA A 211 -10.32 -13.07 -6.01
C ALA A 211 -11.64 -13.57 -6.60
N GLU A 212 -12.28 -14.56 -5.98
CA GLU A 212 -13.58 -15.12 -6.38
C GLU A 212 -14.77 -14.27 -5.88
N THR A 213 -14.54 -13.33 -4.96
CA THR A 213 -15.56 -12.40 -4.47
C THR A 213 -15.88 -11.36 -5.55
N PRO A 214 -17.13 -10.84 -5.65
CA PRO A 214 -17.44 -9.72 -6.55
C PRO A 214 -16.47 -8.55 -6.37
N ASP A 215 -16.00 -8.00 -7.49
CA ASP A 215 -14.96 -6.96 -7.55
C ASP A 215 -13.63 -7.33 -6.84
N GLY A 216 -13.40 -8.62 -6.57
CA GLY A 216 -12.27 -9.14 -5.81
C GLY A 216 -10.97 -9.30 -6.59
N GLU A 217 -11.03 -9.26 -7.93
CA GLU A 217 -9.83 -9.19 -8.77
C GLU A 217 -9.20 -7.78 -8.66
N GLN A 218 -8.34 -7.62 -7.66
CA GLN A 218 -7.61 -6.39 -7.35
C GLN A 218 -6.10 -6.64 -7.32
N LEU A 219 -5.32 -5.58 -7.54
CA LEU A 219 -3.87 -5.67 -7.54
C LEU A 219 -3.31 -6.28 -6.24
N ARG A 220 -3.82 -5.88 -5.07
CA ARG A 220 -3.39 -6.43 -3.77
C ARG A 220 -3.68 -7.93 -3.62
N VAL A 221 -4.78 -8.41 -4.21
CA VAL A 221 -5.15 -9.83 -4.19
C VAL A 221 -4.25 -10.62 -5.14
N LEU A 222 -4.04 -10.11 -6.36
CA LEU A 222 -3.15 -10.72 -7.35
C LEU A 222 -1.70 -10.79 -6.86
N ASN A 223 -1.22 -9.71 -6.23
CA ASN A 223 0.06 -9.68 -5.52
C ASN A 223 0.13 -10.78 -4.46
N GLY A 224 -0.89 -10.88 -3.60
CA GLY A 224 -1.00 -11.90 -2.55
C GLY A 224 -0.93 -13.34 -3.07
N ILE A 225 -1.65 -13.63 -4.15
CA ILE A 225 -1.59 -14.93 -4.84
C ILE A 225 -0.17 -15.20 -5.34
N TYR A 226 0.43 -14.23 -6.06
CA TYR A 226 1.79 -14.34 -6.59
C TYR A 226 2.82 -14.63 -5.50
N VAL A 227 2.88 -13.80 -4.44
CA VAL A 227 3.90 -13.95 -3.38
C VAL A 227 3.71 -15.23 -2.58
N SER A 228 2.47 -15.67 -2.39
CA SER A 228 2.20 -16.95 -1.72
C SER A 228 2.66 -18.14 -2.57
N LEU A 229 2.46 -18.10 -3.88
CA LEU A 229 2.95 -19.14 -4.80
C LEU A 229 4.47 -19.16 -4.89
N ASP A 230 5.13 -17.99 -4.95
CA ASP A 230 6.58 -17.87 -4.91
C ASP A 230 7.17 -18.48 -3.62
N ARG A 231 6.60 -18.13 -2.46
CA ARG A 231 7.00 -18.69 -1.17
C ARG A 231 6.79 -20.20 -1.04
N LEU A 232 5.83 -20.75 -1.77
CA LEU A 232 5.58 -22.20 -1.85
C LEU A 232 6.44 -22.90 -2.90
N GLY A 233 7.25 -22.17 -3.68
CA GLY A 233 8.04 -22.73 -4.78
C GLY A 233 7.22 -23.21 -5.98
N ARG A 234 5.95 -22.81 -6.10
CA ARG A 234 5.01 -23.22 -7.17
C ARG A 234 5.23 -22.36 -8.42
N LYS A 235 6.41 -22.51 -9.05
CA LYS A 235 6.91 -21.60 -10.11
C LYS A 235 5.94 -21.37 -11.27
N ALA A 236 5.38 -22.44 -11.85
CA ALA A 236 4.48 -22.33 -13.01
C ALA A 236 3.19 -21.55 -12.67
N GLU A 237 2.63 -21.78 -11.48
CA GLU A 237 1.45 -21.04 -11.03
C GLU A 237 1.80 -19.60 -10.64
N ALA A 238 2.96 -19.36 -10.02
CA ALA A 238 3.42 -18.01 -9.72
C ALA A 238 3.57 -17.19 -11.00
N GLU A 239 4.12 -17.79 -12.06
CA GLU A 239 4.25 -17.16 -13.37
C GLU A 239 2.88 -16.83 -14.00
N GLN A 240 1.90 -17.73 -13.90
CA GLN A 240 0.52 -17.46 -14.34
C GLN A 240 -0.15 -16.34 -13.53
N ALA A 241 0.04 -16.34 -12.20
CA ALA A 241 -0.46 -15.28 -11.34
C ALA A 241 0.19 -13.93 -11.66
N PHE A 242 1.48 -13.93 -11.98
CA PHE A 242 2.18 -12.74 -12.44
C PHE A 242 1.66 -12.24 -13.79
N ALA A 243 1.41 -13.14 -14.75
CA ALA A 243 0.80 -12.76 -16.03
C ALA A 243 -0.56 -12.06 -15.84
N ARG A 244 -1.44 -12.58 -14.98
CA ARG A 244 -2.71 -11.92 -14.63
C ARG A 244 -2.51 -10.55 -13.99
N LEU A 245 -1.48 -10.38 -13.16
CA LEU A 245 -1.12 -9.09 -12.59
C LEU A 245 -0.72 -8.08 -13.66
N ILE A 246 0.07 -8.50 -14.65
CA ILE A 246 0.45 -7.68 -15.79
C ILE A 246 -0.77 -7.30 -16.62
N ASP A 247 -1.64 -8.27 -16.93
CA ASP A 247 -2.89 -8.01 -17.66
C ASP A 247 -3.78 -7.00 -16.93
N TYR A 248 -3.92 -7.16 -15.61
CA TYR A 248 -4.68 -6.26 -14.76
C TYR A 248 -4.15 -4.82 -14.81
N GLY A 249 -2.83 -4.65 -14.69
CA GLY A 249 -2.17 -3.34 -14.69
C GLY A 249 -2.15 -2.67 -16.07
N LEU A 250 -1.76 -3.40 -17.11
CA LEU A 250 -1.71 -2.85 -18.47
C LEU A 250 -3.10 -2.53 -19.03
N GLY A 251 -4.12 -3.33 -18.71
CA GLY A 251 -5.51 -3.04 -19.07
C GLY A 251 -6.04 -1.73 -18.47
N ARG A 252 -5.48 -1.31 -17.32
CA ARG A 252 -5.77 -0.03 -16.66
C ARG A 252 -4.78 1.08 -17.04
N ARG A 253 -3.87 0.80 -17.98
CA ARG A 253 -2.77 1.67 -18.41
C ARG A 253 -1.85 2.10 -17.27
N ASP A 254 -1.76 1.26 -16.25
CA ASP A 254 -1.28 1.67 -14.95
C ASP A 254 -0.62 0.51 -14.20
N LEU A 255 0.62 0.23 -14.60
CA LEU A 255 1.43 -0.85 -14.03
C LEU A 255 2.71 -0.26 -13.45
N ALA A 256 2.89 -0.35 -12.13
CA ALA A 256 4.16 -0.03 -11.49
C ALA A 256 4.74 -1.30 -10.86
N VAL A 257 5.95 -1.68 -11.29
CA VAL A 257 6.65 -2.87 -10.80
C VAL A 257 7.92 -2.44 -10.06
N LYS A 258 8.12 -3.03 -8.88
CA LYS A 258 9.26 -2.77 -8.01
C LYS A 258 10.49 -3.54 -8.51
N ILE A 259 11.14 -2.97 -9.52
CA ILE A 259 12.45 -3.40 -10.01
C ILE A 259 13.52 -2.52 -9.35
N LEU A 260 14.30 -3.12 -8.46
CA LEU A 260 15.30 -2.45 -7.65
C LEU A 260 16.68 -2.53 -8.29
N PHE A 261 17.44 -1.45 -8.13
CA PHE A 261 18.78 -1.29 -8.68
C PHE A 261 19.80 -1.05 -7.59
N ARG A 262 21.06 -1.43 -7.82
CA ARG A 262 22.16 -1.14 -6.91
C ARG A 262 22.38 0.38 -6.82
N PRO A 263 22.76 0.90 -5.64
CA PRO A 263 23.01 2.34 -5.46
C PRO A 263 23.97 2.89 -6.52
N GLY A 264 23.65 4.06 -7.09
CA GLY A 264 24.48 4.75 -8.08
C GLY A 264 24.65 4.07 -9.44
N THR A 265 23.98 2.94 -9.69
CA THR A 265 24.15 2.18 -10.96
C THR A 265 22.81 1.84 -11.62
N PRO A 266 22.82 1.52 -12.93
CA PRO A 266 21.69 0.94 -13.63
C PRO A 266 21.58 -0.59 -13.48
N ASP A 267 22.46 -1.22 -12.70
CA ASP A 267 22.44 -2.67 -12.50
C ASP A 267 21.38 -3.08 -11.47
N PHE A 268 20.65 -4.17 -11.76
CA PHE A 268 19.70 -4.74 -10.79
C PHE A 268 20.40 -5.18 -9.51
N VAL A 269 19.68 -5.09 -8.39
CA VAL A 269 20.14 -5.69 -7.12
C VAL A 269 20.31 -7.20 -7.26
N ARG A 270 21.17 -7.80 -6.42
CA ARG A 270 21.43 -9.24 -6.40
C ARG A 270 20.70 -9.97 -5.27
N THR A 271 19.59 -9.41 -4.78
CA THR A 271 18.80 -10.00 -3.69
C THR A 271 18.02 -11.22 -4.18
N ARG A 272 17.43 -11.98 -3.26
CA ARG A 272 16.63 -13.17 -3.59
C ARG A 272 15.43 -12.81 -4.46
N GLU A 273 14.81 -11.66 -4.20
CA GLU A 273 13.63 -11.15 -4.89
C GLU A 273 13.96 -10.84 -6.37
N ALA A 274 15.16 -10.34 -6.65
CA ALA A 274 15.61 -10.05 -8.01
C ALA A 274 15.77 -11.30 -8.90
N ARG A 275 15.76 -12.52 -8.32
CA ARG A 275 15.73 -13.77 -9.10
C ARG A 275 14.49 -13.90 -9.96
N ALA A 276 13.40 -13.21 -9.59
CA ALA A 276 12.16 -13.22 -10.36
C ALA A 276 12.19 -12.23 -11.55
N TYR A 277 13.11 -11.27 -11.58
CA TYR A 277 13.14 -10.22 -12.61
C TYR A 277 13.23 -10.74 -14.04
N PRO A 278 14.06 -11.76 -14.38
CA PRO A 278 14.07 -12.31 -15.73
C PRO A 278 12.69 -12.82 -16.17
N MET A 279 11.98 -13.53 -15.29
CA MET A 279 10.62 -14.01 -15.57
C MET A 279 9.64 -12.83 -15.71
N TRP A 280 9.72 -11.85 -14.81
CA TRP A 280 8.84 -10.67 -14.87
C TRP A 280 9.00 -9.89 -16.17
N LEU A 281 10.24 -9.59 -16.54
CA LEU A 281 10.57 -8.85 -17.77
C LEU A 281 10.15 -9.65 -19.01
N SER A 282 10.36 -10.97 -19.02
CA SER A 282 9.90 -11.83 -20.12
C SER A 282 8.38 -11.81 -20.27
N ARG A 283 7.62 -11.86 -19.16
CA ARG A 283 6.15 -11.82 -19.20
C ARG A 283 5.60 -10.46 -19.59
N ILE A 284 6.22 -9.37 -19.12
CA ILE A 284 5.89 -8.01 -19.54
C ILE A 284 6.15 -7.84 -21.04
N ALA A 285 7.31 -8.29 -21.53
CA ALA A 285 7.66 -8.22 -22.95
C ALA A 285 6.69 -9.02 -23.81
N ALA A 286 6.42 -10.28 -23.46
CA ALA A 286 5.48 -11.12 -24.17
C ALA A 286 4.08 -10.46 -24.25
N ARG A 287 3.61 -9.88 -23.13
CA ARG A 287 2.31 -9.21 -23.12
C ARG A 287 2.30 -7.93 -23.94
N ALA A 288 3.34 -7.11 -23.84
CA ALA A 288 3.48 -5.89 -24.64
C ALA A 288 3.50 -6.20 -26.14
N ALA A 289 4.17 -7.29 -26.55
CA ALA A 289 4.29 -7.68 -27.95
C ALA A 289 2.95 -8.11 -28.58
N THR A 290 1.99 -8.59 -27.78
CA THR A 290 0.64 -8.96 -28.24
C THR A 290 -0.33 -7.79 -28.35
N GLY A 291 -0.05 -6.65 -27.72
CA GLY A 291 -0.89 -5.45 -27.85
C GLY A 291 -0.40 -4.56 -28.99
N ASP A 292 -1.15 -3.50 -29.32
CA ASP A 292 -0.76 -2.49 -30.32
C ASP A 292 -0.29 -1.17 -29.71
N ALA A 293 -0.31 -1.07 -28.38
CA ALA A 293 0.05 0.14 -27.66
C ALA A 293 1.56 0.29 -27.45
N CYS A 294 2.01 1.53 -27.34
CA CYS A 294 3.39 1.84 -26.97
C CYS A 294 3.55 1.76 -25.45
N LEU A 295 4.72 1.37 -24.98
CA LEU A 295 5.01 1.20 -23.57
C LEU A 295 6.13 2.17 -23.16
N GLU A 296 5.80 3.13 -22.32
CA GLU A 296 6.80 3.99 -21.69
C GLU A 296 7.27 3.36 -20.38
N ILE A 297 8.57 3.10 -20.29
CA ILE A 297 9.28 2.67 -19.11
C ILE A 297 9.80 3.92 -18.41
N VAL A 298 9.28 4.20 -17.22
CA VAL A 298 9.70 5.33 -16.39
C VAL A 298 10.53 4.84 -15.22
N GLY A 299 11.79 5.25 -15.16
CA GLY A 299 12.65 5.04 -14.01
C GLY A 299 12.46 6.12 -12.96
N HIS A 300 12.48 5.72 -11.69
CA HIS A 300 12.39 6.63 -10.54
C HIS A 300 13.60 6.45 -9.61
N THR A 301 13.98 7.52 -8.94
CA THR A 301 15.01 7.50 -7.89
C THR A 301 14.45 8.12 -6.60
N SER A 302 15.05 7.73 -5.48
CA SER A 302 14.90 8.50 -4.24
C SER A 302 15.44 9.92 -4.43
N PRO A 303 15.07 10.84 -3.54
CA PRO A 303 15.55 12.21 -3.60
C PRO A 303 16.98 12.40 -3.08
N THR A 304 17.63 11.34 -2.62
CA THR A 304 19.01 11.38 -2.12
C THR A 304 19.98 11.76 -3.23
N GLY A 305 20.85 12.74 -2.97
CA GLY A 305 21.89 13.19 -3.90
C GLY A 305 21.46 14.26 -4.91
N PRO A 306 22.35 14.68 -5.81
CA PRO A 306 22.08 15.79 -6.73
C PRO A 306 20.96 15.48 -7.73
N ALA A 307 20.05 16.44 -7.95
CA ALA A 307 18.91 16.27 -8.86
C ALA A 307 19.32 15.85 -10.28
N ALA A 308 20.34 16.50 -10.86
CA ALA A 308 20.85 16.15 -12.20
C ALA A 308 21.39 14.71 -12.28
N LEU A 309 22.00 14.21 -11.20
CA LEU A 309 22.47 12.82 -11.14
C LEU A 309 21.29 11.85 -11.08
N ASN A 310 20.29 12.16 -10.26
CA ASN A 310 19.07 11.38 -10.12
C ASN A 310 18.29 11.29 -11.45
N GLU A 311 18.18 12.39 -12.18
CA GLU A 311 17.57 12.41 -13.52
C GLU A 311 18.30 11.48 -14.48
N ARG A 312 19.62 11.61 -14.62
CA ARG A 312 20.43 10.75 -15.50
C ARG A 312 20.35 9.28 -15.08
N LEU A 313 20.47 8.99 -13.78
CA LEU A 313 20.45 7.62 -13.26
C LEU A 313 19.09 6.95 -13.49
N SER A 314 18.00 7.69 -13.28
CA SER A 314 16.65 7.18 -13.52
C SER A 314 16.41 6.84 -15.01
N ALA A 315 16.96 7.64 -15.94
CA ALA A 315 16.89 7.36 -17.38
C ALA A 315 17.68 6.11 -17.76
N LEU A 316 18.93 5.97 -17.29
CA LEU A 316 19.76 4.78 -17.55
C LEU A 316 19.11 3.47 -17.04
N ARG A 317 18.42 3.55 -15.90
CA ARG A 317 17.66 2.41 -15.34
C ARG A 317 16.46 2.05 -16.21
N ALA A 318 15.74 3.04 -16.73
CA ALA A 318 14.64 2.83 -17.66
C ALA A 318 15.13 2.21 -18.98
N GLU A 319 16.24 2.70 -19.54
CA GLU A 319 16.89 2.14 -20.72
C GLU A 319 17.32 0.69 -20.50
N THR A 320 17.93 0.39 -19.34
CA THR A 320 18.30 -0.99 -18.99
C THR A 320 17.09 -1.92 -19.00
N VAL A 321 15.95 -1.49 -18.46
CA VAL A 321 14.72 -2.29 -18.50
C VAL A 321 14.19 -2.42 -19.92
N ARG A 322 14.17 -1.33 -20.70
CA ARG A 322 13.77 -1.33 -22.11
C ARG A 322 14.56 -2.38 -22.90
N ASP A 323 15.88 -2.37 -22.78
CA ASP A 323 16.76 -3.26 -23.53
C ASP A 323 16.54 -4.73 -23.14
N ARG A 324 16.18 -5.00 -21.87
CA ARG A 324 15.78 -6.35 -21.43
C ARG A 324 14.44 -6.79 -22.01
N LEU A 325 13.48 -5.88 -22.16
CA LEU A 325 12.20 -6.19 -22.80
C LEU A 325 12.39 -6.48 -24.30
N ASP A 326 13.18 -5.67 -24.99
CA ASP A 326 13.48 -5.85 -26.42
C ASP A 326 14.21 -7.18 -26.69
N ALA A 327 15.17 -7.53 -25.83
CA ALA A 327 15.84 -8.84 -25.89
C ALA A 327 14.89 -10.03 -25.62
N ALA A 328 13.82 -9.82 -24.85
CA ALA A 328 12.87 -10.86 -24.48
C ALA A 328 11.77 -11.10 -25.52
N ALA A 329 11.41 -10.09 -26.33
CA ALA A 329 10.44 -10.25 -27.41
C ALA A 329 10.80 -9.37 -28.62
N ARG A 330 10.99 -10.02 -29.78
CA ARG A 330 11.37 -9.37 -31.04
C ARG A 330 10.28 -8.39 -31.49
N GLY A 331 10.72 -7.27 -32.08
CA GLY A 331 9.82 -6.28 -32.68
C GLY A 331 9.22 -5.29 -31.68
N LEU A 332 9.61 -5.35 -30.39
CA LEU A 332 9.18 -4.40 -29.38
C LEU A 332 9.90 -3.06 -29.46
N SER A 333 11.20 -3.05 -29.79
CA SER A 333 12.05 -1.86 -29.84
C SER A 333 11.37 -0.56 -30.30
N PRO A 334 10.69 -0.50 -31.48
CA PRO A 334 10.07 0.74 -31.97
C PRO A 334 8.90 1.25 -31.12
N ARG A 335 8.37 0.43 -30.21
CA ARG A 335 7.22 0.72 -29.36
C ARG A 335 7.58 0.91 -27.89
N LEU A 336 8.86 0.83 -27.54
CA LEU A 336 9.33 1.04 -26.18
C LEU A 336 10.00 2.41 -26.04
N LEU A 337 9.53 3.20 -25.08
CA LEU A 337 10.10 4.49 -24.72
C LEU A 337 10.73 4.40 -23.34
N ALA A 338 11.88 5.02 -23.12
CA ALA A 338 12.52 5.08 -21.80
C ALA A 338 12.57 6.54 -21.34
N ARG A 339 12.11 6.80 -20.10
CA ARG A 339 12.12 8.14 -19.48
C ARG A 339 12.67 8.08 -18.07
N GLY A 340 13.50 9.05 -17.71
CA GLY A 340 13.92 9.30 -16.33
C GLY A 340 13.06 10.34 -15.63
N ALA A 341 12.39 9.97 -14.54
CA ALA A 341 11.64 10.92 -13.70
C ALA A 341 12.51 11.60 -12.63
N GLY A 342 13.73 11.10 -12.39
CA GLY A 342 14.54 11.47 -11.23
C GLY A 342 13.75 11.26 -9.93
N ALA A 343 13.84 12.25 -9.04
CA ALA A 343 13.11 12.28 -7.76
C ALA A 343 11.83 13.14 -7.79
N ARG A 344 11.42 13.62 -8.97
CA ARG A 344 10.27 14.54 -9.12
C ARG A 344 8.93 13.86 -8.83
N GLU A 345 8.87 12.55 -9.04
CA GLU A 345 7.67 11.71 -8.90
C GLU A 345 7.81 10.73 -7.70
N THR A 346 8.44 11.19 -6.60
CA THR A 346 8.59 10.41 -5.37
C THR A 346 7.24 10.15 -4.71
N ILE A 347 7.01 8.91 -4.29
CA ILE A 347 5.80 8.48 -3.58
C ILE A 347 6.00 8.70 -2.10
N VAL A 348 7.14 8.35 -1.52
CA VAL A 348 7.40 8.45 -0.07
C VAL A 348 8.20 9.72 0.21
N GLY A 349 9.37 9.85 -0.42
CA GLY A 349 10.17 11.06 -0.46
C GLY A 349 10.98 11.34 0.81
N THR A 350 11.16 10.36 1.70
CA THR A 350 11.86 10.60 2.97
C THR A 350 13.38 10.65 2.82
N GLY A 351 13.94 10.00 1.79
CA GLY A 351 15.39 9.97 1.54
C GLY A 351 16.15 9.00 2.47
N ARG A 352 15.46 8.10 3.17
CA ARG A 352 16.08 7.10 4.06
C ARG A 352 16.78 6.00 3.28
N ASP A 353 16.35 5.77 2.04
CA ASP A 353 16.89 4.75 1.15
C ASP A 353 16.80 3.30 1.66
N ASP A 354 15.94 3.04 2.64
CA ASP A 354 15.66 1.72 3.20
C ASP A 354 14.38 1.09 2.61
N ALA A 355 13.82 0.10 3.30
CA ALA A 355 12.59 -0.59 2.91
C ALA A 355 11.35 0.32 2.92
N SER A 356 11.28 1.36 3.75
CA SER A 356 10.13 2.28 3.76
C SER A 356 10.08 3.15 2.50
N ASP A 357 11.23 3.41 1.88
CA ASP A 357 11.35 4.22 0.67
C ASP A 357 11.46 3.38 -0.62
N ALA A 358 11.25 2.07 -0.54
CA ALA A 358 11.44 1.18 -1.69
C ALA A 358 10.55 1.54 -2.91
N LEU A 359 9.40 2.19 -2.69
CA LEU A 359 8.51 2.66 -3.76
C LEU A 359 9.08 3.85 -4.56
N ASP A 360 10.03 4.61 -4.00
CA ASP A 360 10.67 5.72 -4.73
C ASP A 360 11.69 5.22 -5.74
N ARG A 361 12.14 3.96 -5.61
CA ARG A 361 13.11 3.29 -6.49
C ARG A 361 12.43 2.23 -7.35
N ARG A 362 11.33 2.60 -8.00
CA ARG A 362 10.51 1.71 -8.84
C ARG A 362 10.71 1.94 -10.34
N VAL A 363 10.16 1.03 -11.13
CA VAL A 363 9.98 1.22 -12.57
C VAL A 363 8.49 1.18 -12.88
N GLU A 364 8.00 2.22 -13.53
CA GLU A 364 6.62 2.29 -13.99
C GLU A 364 6.54 1.97 -15.48
N PHE A 365 5.48 1.28 -15.86
CA PHE A 365 5.14 0.93 -17.22
C PHE A 365 3.82 1.63 -17.56
N LYS A 366 3.90 2.68 -18.39
CA LYS A 366 2.75 3.46 -18.82
C LYS A 366 2.36 3.05 -20.24
N VAL A 367 1.09 2.76 -20.45
CA VAL A 367 0.56 2.39 -21.77
C VAL A 367 0.12 3.66 -22.51
N LEU A 368 0.76 3.92 -23.66
CA LEU A 368 0.55 5.10 -24.49
C LEU A 368 0.00 4.71 -25.87
N GLY A 369 -0.60 5.67 -26.57
CA GLY A 369 -0.83 5.54 -28.01
C GLY A 369 0.51 5.56 -28.75
N CYS A 370 0.65 4.75 -29.80
CA CYS A 370 1.81 4.87 -30.69
C CYS A 370 1.64 6.05 -31.62
N SER A 371 2.67 6.88 -31.73
CA SER A 371 2.74 8.06 -32.60
C SER A 371 3.42 7.74 -33.92
#